data_AF-E9HET6-F1
#
_entry.id   AF-E9HET6-F1
#
_cell.length_a   1.000
_cell.length_b   1.000
_cell.length_c   1.000
_cell.angle_alpha   90.00
_cell.angle_beta   90.00
_cell.angle_gamma   90.00
#
_symmetry.space_group_name_H-M   'P 1'
#
loop_
_entity.id
_entity.type
_entity.pdbx_description
1 polymer ?
#
loop_
_entity_poly.entity_id
_entity_poly.type
_entity_poly.pdbx_seq_one_letter_code
_entity_poly.pdbx_strand_id
1 'polypeptide(L)'
;MKQGEQLLHAYEKVRSDTIPPNMTGNIDFMIYRERYQAVMNQALLENAKENYDLILHPWQKKVLNLLVDQGNRRVLWVWDYDGNSGKSELSKFLMMKRDFQLLSPGRTHDLCSIINPFAKGFIFDCARNSFSGSGIRRINAMYEILEDLKNKFLVSGKYKGCEKITLYNTVIVFANQLPNLDRLSLDRWDFFHTKLG
;
A
#
# COMPACT_ATOMS: atom_id res chain seq x y z
N MET A 1 28.25 -7.08 -2.12
CA MET A 1 28.51 -7.85 -3.35
C MET A 1 27.21 -8.38 -3.97
N LYS A 2 26.37 -9.15 -3.25
CA LYS A 2 25.14 -9.78 -3.82
C LYS A 2 24.11 -8.83 -4.45
N GLN A 3 23.93 -7.61 -3.92
CA GLN A 3 22.89 -6.69 -4.40
C GLN A 3 23.24 -6.07 -5.78
N GLY A 4 24.52 -5.81 -6.05
CA GLY A 4 24.97 -5.26 -7.35
C GLY A 4 24.84 -6.26 -8.49
N GLU A 5 25.13 -7.54 -8.24
CA GLU A 5 24.99 -8.63 -9.20
C GLU A 5 23.53 -8.90 -9.56
N GLN A 6 22.62 -8.82 -8.59
CA GLN A 6 21.18 -8.98 -8.83
C GLN A 6 20.59 -7.82 -9.66
N LEU A 7 21.05 -6.58 -9.44
CA LEU A 7 20.62 -5.42 -10.23
C LEU A 7 21.14 -5.49 -11.67
N LEU A 8 22.39 -5.95 -11.86
CA LEU A 8 22.96 -6.18 -13.18
C LEU A 8 22.20 -7.30 -13.92
N HIS A 9 21.85 -8.39 -13.23
CA HIS A 9 21.07 -9.48 -13.80
C HIS A 9 19.65 -9.05 -14.22
N ALA A 10 18.96 -8.27 -13.38
CA ALA A 10 17.66 -7.71 -13.73
C ALA A 10 17.73 -6.78 -14.94
N TYR A 11 18.80 -5.96 -15.03
CA TYR A 11 19.07 -5.10 -16.17
C TYR A 11 19.29 -5.91 -17.47
N GLU A 12 20.11 -6.96 -17.42
CA GLU A 12 20.42 -7.82 -18.57
C GLU A 12 19.19 -8.57 -19.08
N LYS A 13 18.34 -9.07 -18.17
CA LYS A 13 17.09 -9.77 -18.54
C LYS A 13 16.09 -8.86 -19.26
N VAL A 14 15.91 -7.63 -18.79
CA VAL A 14 15.04 -6.65 -19.48
C VAL A 14 15.60 -6.34 -20.86
N ARG A 15 16.92 -6.12 -20.95
CA ARG A 15 17.60 -5.82 -22.20
C ARG A 15 17.41 -6.96 -23.21
N SER A 16 17.55 -8.22 -22.81
CA SER A 16 17.39 -9.37 -23.71
C SER A 16 15.96 -9.57 -24.19
N ASP A 17 14.95 -9.33 -23.34
CA ASP A 17 13.54 -9.58 -23.68
C ASP A 17 12.93 -8.46 -24.54
N THR A 18 13.52 -7.27 -24.54
CA THR A 18 12.91 -6.09 -25.18
C THR A 18 13.69 -5.50 -26.35
N ILE A 19 14.98 -5.86 -26.51
CA ILE A 19 15.84 -5.24 -27.50
C ILE A 19 16.58 -6.29 -28.34
N PRO A 20 16.44 -6.23 -29.68
CA PRO A 20 17.24 -7.05 -30.60
C PRO A 20 18.74 -6.86 -30.33
N PRO A 21 19.58 -7.91 -30.44
CA PRO A 21 21.00 -7.89 -30.06
C PRO A 21 21.84 -6.74 -30.68
N ASN A 22 21.32 -6.15 -31.74
CA ASN A 22 21.91 -5.15 -32.62
C ASN A 22 21.56 -3.69 -32.28
N MET A 23 20.78 -3.39 -31.22
CA MET A 23 20.70 -2.04 -30.66
C MET A 23 21.60 -1.93 -29.42
N THR A 24 22.59 -1.02 -29.45
CA THR A 24 23.54 -0.81 -28.36
C THR A 24 23.50 0.63 -27.84
N GLY A 25 23.47 0.79 -26.52
CA GLY A 25 23.85 2.03 -25.84
C GLY A 25 22.71 2.99 -25.46
N ASN A 26 23.12 4.15 -24.91
CA ASN A 26 22.31 5.19 -24.21
C ASN A 26 20.92 5.52 -24.78
N ILE A 27 20.73 5.43 -26.10
CA ILE A 27 19.46 5.74 -26.77
C ILE A 27 18.36 4.77 -26.34
N ASP A 28 18.72 3.51 -26.17
CA ASP A 28 17.79 2.46 -25.76
C ASP A 28 17.28 2.64 -24.32
N PHE A 29 18.20 3.00 -23.42
CA PHE A 29 17.85 3.39 -22.06
C PHE A 29 16.94 4.62 -22.03
N MET A 30 17.14 5.59 -22.93
CA MET A 30 16.28 6.77 -23.02
C MET A 30 14.87 6.44 -23.53
N ILE A 31 14.74 5.55 -24.52
CA ILE A 31 13.44 5.14 -25.09
C ILE A 31 12.63 4.32 -24.09
N TYR A 32 13.26 3.38 -23.38
CA TYR A 32 12.57 2.46 -22.46
C TYR A 32 12.76 2.80 -20.98
N ARG A 33 13.18 4.03 -20.67
CA ARG A 33 13.58 4.46 -19.33
C ARG A 33 12.57 4.08 -18.24
N GLU A 34 11.30 4.35 -18.47
CA GLU A 34 10.23 4.08 -17.50
C GLU A 34 10.07 2.58 -17.22
N ARG A 35 10.16 1.75 -18.27
CA ARG A 35 10.06 0.29 -18.14
C ARG A 35 11.28 -0.28 -17.41
N TYR A 36 12.47 0.21 -17.74
CA TYR A 36 13.69 -0.13 -17.01
C TYR A 36 13.61 0.25 -15.54
N GLN A 37 13.15 1.47 -15.24
CA GLN A 37 12.95 1.93 -13.87
C GLN A 37 11.92 1.07 -13.12
N ALA A 38 10.82 0.69 -13.76
CA ALA A 38 9.80 -0.14 -13.15
C ALA A 38 10.34 -1.53 -12.76
N VAL A 39 11.04 -2.21 -13.68
CA VAL A 39 11.63 -3.53 -13.40
C VAL A 39 12.74 -3.45 -12.36
N MET A 40 13.59 -2.41 -12.43
CA MET A 40 14.65 -2.20 -11.45
C MET A 40 14.09 -1.95 -10.05
N ASN A 41 13.06 -1.11 -9.94
CA ASN A 41 12.36 -0.85 -8.68
C ASN A 41 11.71 -2.13 -8.15
N GLN A 42 11.17 -2.98 -9.03
CA GLN A 42 10.60 -4.25 -8.64
C GLN A 42 11.66 -5.22 -8.10
N ALA A 43 12.81 -5.35 -8.77
CA ALA A 43 13.92 -6.18 -8.29
C ALA A 43 14.50 -5.68 -6.96
N LEU A 44 14.65 -4.36 -6.81
CA LEU A 44 15.04 -3.73 -5.53
C LEU A 44 14.03 -4.04 -4.42
N LEU A 45 12.74 -3.96 -4.72
CA LEU A 45 11.68 -4.29 -3.78
C LEU A 45 11.73 -5.77 -3.40
N GLU A 46 11.87 -6.68 -4.35
CA GLU A 46 11.97 -8.12 -4.10
C GLU A 46 13.19 -8.46 -3.22
N ASN A 47 14.36 -7.89 -3.51
CA ASN A 47 15.54 -8.05 -2.64
C ASN A 47 15.31 -7.48 -1.23
N ALA A 48 14.64 -6.32 -1.11
CA ALA A 48 14.29 -5.75 0.19
C ALA A 48 13.30 -6.65 0.93
N LYS A 49 12.33 -7.26 0.23
CA LYS A 49 11.38 -8.23 0.80
C LYS A 49 12.11 -9.45 1.35
N GLU A 50 13.06 -10.02 0.62
CA GLU A 50 13.83 -11.19 1.05
C GLU A 50 14.60 -10.93 2.34
N ASN A 51 15.30 -9.80 2.41
CA ASN A 51 16.19 -9.47 3.53
C ASN A 51 15.51 -8.77 4.72
N TYR A 52 14.20 -8.50 4.65
CA TYR A 52 13.49 -7.85 5.73
C TYR A 52 13.28 -8.82 6.90
N ASP A 53 13.86 -8.52 8.07
CA ASP A 53 13.60 -9.26 9.31
C ASP A 53 13.09 -8.27 10.37
N LEU A 54 11.98 -8.61 11.02
CA LEU A 54 11.33 -7.74 12.01
C LEU A 54 10.77 -8.58 13.16
N ILE A 55 11.22 -8.27 14.37
CA ILE A 55 10.64 -8.82 15.60
C ILE A 55 9.39 -8.01 15.94
N LEU A 56 8.23 -8.63 15.78
CA LEU A 56 6.94 -7.97 16.03
C LEU A 56 6.67 -7.80 17.52
N HIS A 57 6.22 -6.59 17.89
CA HIS A 57 5.67 -6.29 19.21
C HIS A 57 4.39 -7.12 19.47
N PRO A 58 4.03 -7.39 20.74
CA PRO A 58 2.85 -8.17 21.09
C PRO A 58 1.55 -7.64 20.46
N TRP A 59 1.35 -6.31 20.46
CA TRP A 59 0.16 -5.70 19.88
C TRP A 59 0.12 -5.87 18.34
N GLN A 60 1.28 -5.82 17.66
CA GLN A 60 1.36 -6.03 16.22
C GLN A 60 0.94 -7.46 15.85
N LYS A 61 1.30 -8.46 16.66
CA LYS A 61 0.84 -9.85 16.48
C LYS A 61 -0.68 -9.96 16.63
N LYS A 62 -1.28 -9.28 17.63
CA LYS A 62 -2.75 -9.22 17.78
C LYS A 62 -3.40 -8.63 16.52
N VAL A 63 -2.87 -7.52 16.01
CA VAL A 63 -3.37 -6.89 14.78
C VAL A 63 -3.24 -7.82 13.58
N LEU A 64 -2.16 -8.59 13.45
CA LEU A 64 -2.05 -9.58 12.37
C LEU A 64 -3.15 -10.63 12.43
N ASN A 65 -3.50 -11.13 13.62
CA ASN A 65 -4.61 -12.08 13.78
C ASN A 65 -5.95 -11.42 13.40
N LEU A 66 -6.19 -10.18 13.84
CA LEU A 66 -7.39 -9.42 13.45
C LEU A 66 -7.50 -9.20 11.94
N LEU A 67 -6.38 -9.10 11.22
CA LEU A 67 -6.38 -8.98 9.76
C LEU A 67 -6.72 -10.29 9.05
N VAL A 68 -6.31 -11.43 9.61
CA VAL A 68 -6.67 -12.76 9.09
C VAL A 68 -8.17 -12.99 9.27
N ASP A 69 -8.71 -12.62 10.43
CA ASP A 69 -10.13 -12.79 10.76
C ASP A 69 -11.01 -11.63 10.28
N GLN A 70 -10.45 -10.69 9.52
CA GLN A 70 -11.17 -9.49 9.13
C GLN A 70 -12.36 -9.82 8.22
N GLY A 71 -13.56 -9.47 8.67
CA GLY A 71 -14.78 -9.65 7.88
C GLY A 71 -14.83 -8.79 6.61
N ASN A 72 -15.63 -9.22 5.64
CA ASN A 72 -15.76 -8.56 4.34
C ASN A 72 -16.19 -7.08 4.41
N ARG A 73 -16.91 -6.68 5.46
CA ARG A 73 -17.45 -5.32 5.61
C ARG A 73 -16.60 -4.38 6.46
N ARG A 74 -15.74 -4.93 7.32
CA ARG A 74 -15.08 -4.17 8.40
C ARG A 74 -13.69 -3.72 8.02
N VAL A 75 -13.39 -2.45 8.26
CA VAL A 75 -12.07 -1.83 8.18
C VAL A 75 -11.45 -1.85 9.58
N LEU A 76 -10.21 -2.34 9.69
CA LEU A 76 -9.47 -2.29 10.95
C LEU A 76 -8.78 -0.93 11.08
N TRP A 77 -9.18 -0.15 12.08
CA TRP A 77 -8.60 1.15 12.40
C TRP A 77 -7.68 1.03 13.62
N VAL A 78 -6.37 1.03 13.37
CA VAL A 78 -5.34 0.98 14.40
C VAL A 78 -4.87 2.40 14.72
N TRP A 79 -5.01 2.82 15.97
CA TRP A 79 -4.71 4.20 16.36
C TRP A 79 -3.96 4.34 17.68
N ASP A 80 -3.27 5.47 17.81
CA ASP A 80 -2.56 5.91 19.02
C ASP A 80 -2.22 7.40 18.93
N TYR A 81 -2.62 8.19 19.93
CA TYR A 81 -2.39 9.63 19.95
C TYR A 81 -0.90 10.00 20.07
N ASP A 82 -0.15 9.29 20.89
CA ASP A 82 1.21 9.67 21.29
C ASP A 82 2.21 9.44 20.16
N GLY A 83 1.97 8.41 19.34
CA GLY A 83 2.87 7.98 18.28
C GLY A 83 4.00 7.09 18.81
N ASN A 84 5.02 6.87 17.96
CA ASN A 84 6.18 6.01 18.25
C ASN A 84 5.83 4.57 18.71
N SER A 85 4.69 4.05 18.27
CA SER A 85 4.20 2.72 18.69
C SER A 85 4.62 1.57 17.76
N GLY A 86 5.33 1.87 16.66
CA GLY A 86 5.70 0.89 15.64
C GLY A 86 4.63 0.66 14.56
N LYS A 87 3.65 1.57 14.38
CA LYS A 87 2.63 1.46 13.32
C LYS A 87 3.26 1.41 11.92
N SER A 88 4.14 2.37 11.61
CA SER A 88 4.80 2.43 10.29
C SER A 88 5.77 1.26 10.06
N GLU A 89 6.31 0.64 11.12
CA GLU A 89 7.08 -0.61 11.00
C GLU A 89 6.18 -1.78 10.61
N LEU A 90 5.00 -1.89 11.24
CA LEU A 90 4.01 -2.90 10.85
C LEU A 90 3.51 -2.68 9.42
N SER A 91 3.30 -1.43 8.99
CA SER A 91 2.96 -1.10 7.60
C SER A 91 4.00 -1.65 6.62
N LYS A 92 5.29 -1.42 6.90
CA LYS A 92 6.41 -1.93 6.09
C LYS A 92 6.46 -3.45 6.10
N PHE A 93 6.27 -4.08 7.26
CA PHE A 93 6.22 -5.53 7.37
C PHE A 93 5.10 -6.14 6.51
N LEU A 94 3.88 -5.60 6.58
CA LEU A 94 2.75 -6.07 5.78
C LEU A 94 3.02 -5.91 4.28
N MET A 95 3.58 -4.78 3.86
CA MET A 95 3.96 -4.54 2.47
C MET A 95 5.06 -5.52 2.00
N MET A 96 6.09 -5.73 2.82
CA MET A 96 7.26 -6.51 2.44
C MET A 96 7.02 -8.03 2.52
N LYS A 97 6.27 -8.50 3.52
CA LYS A 97 6.14 -9.94 3.82
C LYS A 97 4.75 -10.52 3.57
N ARG A 98 3.73 -9.67 3.35
CA ARG A 98 2.32 -10.11 3.21
C ARG A 98 1.65 -9.63 1.93
N ASP A 99 2.37 -8.99 1.02
CA ASP A 99 1.87 -8.45 -0.25
C ASP A 99 0.69 -7.47 -0.10
N PHE A 100 0.72 -6.69 0.98
CA PHE A 100 -0.19 -5.56 1.13
C PHE A 100 0.33 -4.37 0.33
N GLN A 101 -0.59 -3.55 -0.18
CA GLN A 101 -0.25 -2.28 -0.79
C GLN A 101 -0.30 -1.16 0.24
N LEU A 102 0.82 -0.46 0.42
CA LEU A 102 0.89 0.74 1.25
C LEU A 102 0.44 1.96 0.45
N LEU A 103 -0.54 2.69 0.99
CA LEU A 103 -1.14 3.87 0.40
C LEU A 103 -1.12 5.03 1.41
N SER A 104 -0.94 6.24 0.90
CA SER A 104 -1.16 7.47 1.66
C SER A 104 -2.55 8.00 1.37
N PRO A 105 -3.20 8.73 2.32
CA PRO A 105 -4.45 9.41 2.04
C PRO A 105 -4.34 10.32 0.81
N GLY A 106 -5.27 10.17 -0.12
CA GLY A 106 -5.23 10.81 -1.43
C GLY A 106 -6.63 11.05 -1.98
N ARG A 107 -6.72 11.70 -3.14
CA ARG A 107 -8.02 11.88 -3.81
C ARG A 107 -8.45 10.54 -4.40
N THR A 108 -9.76 10.30 -4.47
CA THR A 108 -10.37 9.04 -4.96
C THR A 108 -9.83 8.61 -6.33
N HIS A 109 -9.70 9.54 -7.28
CA HIS A 109 -9.18 9.23 -8.63
C HIS A 109 -7.70 8.85 -8.63
N ASP A 110 -6.88 9.57 -7.87
CA ASP A 110 -5.44 9.28 -7.74
C ASP A 110 -5.26 7.88 -7.13
N LEU A 111 -6.00 7.58 -6.06
CA LEU A 111 -5.99 6.28 -5.39
C LEU A 111 -6.47 5.16 -6.31
N CYS A 112 -7.60 5.34 -7.00
CA CYS A 112 -8.10 4.35 -7.96
C CYS A 112 -7.03 4.03 -9.00
N SER A 113 -6.33 5.03 -9.53
CA SER A 113 -5.29 4.82 -10.56
C SER A 113 -4.13 3.94 -10.07
N ILE A 114 -3.71 4.09 -8.80
CA ILE A 114 -2.54 3.40 -8.25
C ILE A 114 -2.86 2.08 -7.55
N ILE A 115 -4.12 1.86 -7.14
CA ILE A 115 -4.52 0.63 -6.44
C ILE A 115 -4.23 -0.60 -7.29
N ASN A 116 -3.49 -1.55 -6.73
CA ASN A 116 -3.17 -2.82 -7.35
C ASN A 116 -4.30 -3.82 -7.01
N PRO A 117 -5.11 -4.26 -8.00
CA PRO A 117 -6.23 -5.16 -7.76
C PRO A 117 -5.82 -6.54 -7.23
N PHE A 118 -4.54 -6.91 -7.37
CA PHE A 118 -4.00 -8.19 -6.93
C PHE A 118 -3.36 -8.16 -5.52
N ALA A 119 -3.29 -6.99 -4.88
CA ALA A 119 -2.76 -6.89 -3.51
C ALA A 119 -3.60 -7.73 -2.53
N LYS A 120 -2.95 -8.37 -1.55
CA LYS A 120 -3.64 -9.19 -0.53
C LYS A 120 -4.36 -8.36 0.53
N GLY A 121 -4.05 -7.07 0.59
CA GLY A 121 -4.73 -6.09 1.43
C GLY A 121 -4.18 -4.69 1.20
N PHE A 122 -4.83 -3.71 1.81
CA PHE A 122 -4.55 -2.29 1.60
C PHE A 122 -4.28 -1.62 2.94
N ILE A 123 -3.18 -0.88 3.02
CA ILE A 123 -2.75 -0.16 4.21
C ILE A 123 -2.89 1.33 3.92
N PHE A 124 -3.60 2.06 4.76
CA PHE A 124 -3.59 3.53 4.73
C PHE A 124 -2.82 4.06 5.94
N ASP A 125 -1.66 4.67 5.70
CA ASP A 125 -0.86 5.31 6.76
C ASP A 125 -1.19 6.81 6.83
N CYS A 126 -2.02 7.17 7.82
CA CYS A 126 -2.49 8.53 8.05
C CYS A 126 -1.58 9.24 9.06
N ALA A 127 -0.61 10.00 8.54
CA ALA A 127 0.24 10.86 9.35
C ALA A 127 -0.59 11.89 10.15
N ARG A 128 -0.04 12.42 11.26
CA ARG A 128 -0.74 13.36 12.17
C ARG A 128 -1.29 14.61 11.43
N ASN A 129 -0.56 15.12 10.45
CA ASN A 129 -0.95 16.27 9.63
C ASN A 129 -2.08 15.96 8.61
N SER A 130 -2.44 14.69 8.42
CA SER A 130 -3.53 14.29 7.52
C SER A 130 -4.88 14.74 8.04
N PHE A 131 -5.01 14.96 9.35
CA PHE A 131 -6.26 15.35 10.01
C PHE A 131 -6.42 16.87 10.16
N SER A 132 -5.53 17.68 9.59
CA SER A 132 -5.60 19.14 9.68
C SER A 132 -5.36 19.82 8.33
N GLY A 133 -5.83 21.07 8.21
CA GLY A 133 -5.62 21.92 7.04
C GLY A 133 -6.04 21.26 5.72
N SER A 134 -5.15 21.27 4.73
CA SER A 134 -5.41 20.63 3.42
C SER A 134 -5.46 19.10 3.47
N GLY A 135 -4.98 18.48 4.55
CA GLY A 135 -5.00 17.04 4.77
C GLY A 135 -6.41 16.47 4.91
N ILE A 136 -7.33 17.22 5.52
CA ILE A 136 -8.68 16.72 5.83
C ILE A 136 -9.46 16.35 4.56
N ARG A 137 -9.21 17.05 3.45
CA ARG A 137 -9.82 16.72 2.15
C ARG A 137 -9.34 15.36 1.63
N ARG A 138 -8.07 15.02 1.84
CA ARG A 138 -7.51 13.71 1.45
C ARG A 138 -8.04 12.59 2.34
N ILE A 139 -8.17 12.83 3.64
CA ILE A 139 -8.80 11.87 4.56
C ILE A 139 -10.28 11.66 4.22
N ASN A 140 -11.01 12.72 3.91
CA ASN A 140 -12.43 12.60 3.54
C ASN A 140 -12.61 11.77 2.26
N ALA A 141 -11.79 12.02 1.23
CA ALA A 141 -11.82 11.24 -0.01
C ALA A 141 -11.36 9.79 0.18
N MET A 142 -10.46 9.53 1.13
CA MET A 142 -10.03 8.18 1.47
C MET A 142 -11.20 7.32 1.98
N TYR A 143 -12.16 7.87 2.74
CA TYR A 143 -13.30 7.07 3.23
C TYR A 143 -14.12 6.45 2.08
N GLU A 144 -14.33 7.18 0.97
CA GLU A 144 -14.99 6.64 -0.23
C GLU A 144 -14.23 5.41 -0.75
N ILE A 145 -12.90 5.51 -0.84
CA ILE A 145 -12.05 4.38 -1.26
C ILE A 145 -12.08 3.21 -0.28
N LEU A 146 -12.16 3.45 1.03
CA LEU A 146 -12.29 2.37 2.02
C LEU A 146 -13.58 1.57 1.78
N GLU A 147 -14.67 2.26 1.47
CA GLU A 147 -15.95 1.63 1.15
C GLU A 147 -15.87 0.83 -0.15
N ASP A 148 -15.33 1.42 -1.22
CA ASP A 148 -15.16 0.78 -2.53
C ASP A 148 -14.27 -0.47 -2.46
N LEU A 149 -13.16 -0.40 -1.72
CA LEU A 149 -12.28 -1.54 -1.48
C LEU A 149 -12.99 -2.67 -0.74
N LYS A 150 -13.85 -2.35 0.24
CA LYS A 150 -14.64 -3.35 0.96
C LYS A 150 -15.70 -4.00 0.06
N ASN A 151 -16.25 -3.23 -0.87
CA ASN A 151 -17.17 -3.69 -1.90
C ASN A 151 -16.44 -4.40 -3.08
N LYS A 152 -15.10 -4.43 -3.10
CA LYS A 152 -14.23 -5.01 -4.14
C LYS A 152 -14.36 -4.37 -5.52
N PHE A 153 -14.91 -3.17 -5.61
CA PHE A 153 -15.15 -2.50 -6.89
C PHE A 153 -14.85 -1.01 -6.77
N LEU A 154 -13.93 -0.51 -7.59
CA LEU A 154 -13.52 0.89 -7.60
C LEU A 154 -13.83 1.49 -8.97
N VAL A 155 -14.45 2.67 -8.96
CA VAL A 155 -14.75 3.43 -10.17
C VAL A 155 -14.34 4.89 -10.01
N SER A 156 -13.70 5.45 -11.03
CA SER A 156 -13.48 6.88 -11.13
C SER A 156 -13.62 7.35 -12.57
N GLY A 157 -14.52 8.30 -12.82
CA GLY A 157 -14.75 8.88 -14.15
C GLY A 157 -13.81 10.03 -14.54
N LYS A 158 -12.80 10.36 -13.73
CA LYS A 158 -11.87 11.47 -14.02
C LYS A 158 -10.68 11.01 -14.88
N TYR A 159 -10.21 11.89 -15.76
CA TYR A 159 -9.09 11.65 -16.68
C TYR A 159 -9.33 10.47 -17.63
N LYS A 160 -8.46 9.46 -17.62
CA LYS A 160 -8.59 8.26 -18.47
C LYS A 160 -9.67 7.28 -18.01
N GLY A 161 -10.37 7.59 -16.91
CA GLY A 161 -11.24 6.64 -16.25
C GLY A 161 -10.43 5.58 -15.48
N CYS A 162 -11.04 5.01 -14.45
CA CYS A 162 -10.49 3.90 -13.69
C CYS A 162 -11.65 2.99 -13.27
N GLU A 163 -11.56 1.72 -13.61
CA GLU A 163 -12.47 0.67 -13.16
C GLU A 163 -11.63 -0.53 -12.74
N LYS A 164 -11.77 -0.98 -11.49
CA LYS A 164 -10.98 -2.08 -10.94
C LYS A 164 -11.84 -2.97 -10.04
N ILE A 165 -11.68 -4.28 -10.20
CA ILE A 165 -12.18 -5.28 -9.26
C ILE A 165 -10.99 -5.81 -8.47
N THR A 166 -11.07 -5.80 -7.14
CA THR A 166 -9.99 -6.33 -6.28
C THR A 166 -10.25 -7.78 -5.90
N LEU A 167 -9.20 -8.59 -5.87
CA LEU A 167 -9.30 -10.00 -5.47
C LEU A 167 -9.57 -10.12 -3.96
N TYR A 168 -8.85 -9.32 -3.18
CA TYR A 168 -8.96 -9.22 -1.74
C TYR A 168 -9.53 -7.85 -1.32
N ASN A 169 -10.07 -7.78 -0.12
CA ASN A 169 -10.64 -6.56 0.46
C ASN A 169 -10.20 -6.33 1.91
N THR A 170 -9.08 -6.93 2.33
CA THR A 170 -8.52 -6.67 3.66
C THR A 170 -7.99 -5.23 3.69
N VAL A 171 -8.45 -4.42 4.65
CA VAL A 171 -8.11 -3.00 4.76
C VAL A 171 -7.75 -2.67 6.18
N ILE A 172 -6.60 -2.02 6.36
CA ILE A 172 -6.12 -1.50 7.64
C ILE A 172 -5.76 -0.02 7.51
N VAL A 173 -6.15 0.76 8.50
CA VAL A 173 -5.76 2.17 8.61
C VAL A 173 -4.93 2.35 9.85
N PHE A 174 -3.73 2.90 9.68
CA PHE A 174 -2.91 3.38 10.79
C PHE A 174 -3.09 4.88 10.93
N ALA A 175 -3.46 5.35 12.11
CA ALA A 175 -3.66 6.77 12.36
C ALA A 175 -3.15 7.18 13.73
N ASN A 176 -2.95 8.49 13.91
CA ASN A 176 -2.70 9.06 15.24
C ASN A 176 -3.97 9.65 15.88
N GLN A 177 -5.12 9.46 15.25
CA GLN A 177 -6.43 9.95 15.68
C GLN A 177 -7.50 8.90 15.35
N LEU A 178 -8.65 9.02 16.01
CA LEU A 178 -9.85 8.24 15.68
C LEU A 178 -10.43 8.69 14.31
N PRO A 179 -11.17 7.81 13.61
CA PRO A 179 -11.85 8.22 12.39
C PRO A 179 -13.04 9.10 12.70
N ASN A 180 -13.55 9.75 11.66
CA ASN A 180 -14.89 10.34 11.71
C ASN A 180 -15.92 9.22 11.43
N LEU A 181 -16.70 8.87 12.45
CA LEU A 181 -17.66 7.75 12.41
C LEU A 181 -18.87 8.01 11.51
N ASP A 182 -19.16 9.27 11.17
CA ASP A 182 -20.27 9.63 10.28
C ASP A 182 -19.95 9.34 8.81
N ARG A 183 -18.70 8.96 8.50
CA ARG A 183 -18.22 8.79 7.12
C ARG A 183 -18.53 7.43 6.53
N LEU A 184 -18.69 6.40 7.36
CA LEU A 184 -19.05 5.05 6.96
C LEU A 184 -20.09 4.50 7.94
N SER A 185 -20.90 3.54 7.50
CA SER A 185 -21.83 2.83 8.38
C SER A 185 -21.11 2.24 9.60
N LEU A 186 -21.76 2.29 10.77
CA LEU A 186 -21.13 1.91 12.05
C LEU A 186 -20.65 0.45 12.09
N ASP A 187 -21.27 -0.45 11.31
CA ASP A 187 -20.89 -1.86 11.20
C ASP A 187 -19.59 -2.09 10.40
N ARG A 188 -19.04 -1.04 9.78
CA ARG A 188 -17.81 -1.11 8.97
C ARG A 188 -16.53 -0.90 9.77
N TRP A 189 -16.59 -0.73 11.09
CA TRP A 189 -15.41 -0.41 11.91
C TRP A 189 -15.04 -1.52 12.89
N ASP A 190 -13.76 -1.88 12.91
CA ASP A 190 -13.11 -2.52 14.06
C ASP A 190 -11.99 -1.59 14.56
N PHE A 191 -11.90 -1.37 15.86
CA PHE A 191 -10.89 -0.48 16.46
C PHE A 191 -9.83 -1.27 17.22
N PHE A 192 -8.58 -0.82 17.12
CA PHE A 192 -7.50 -1.34 17.95
C PHE A 192 -6.60 -0.20 18.43
N HIS A 193 -6.40 -0.10 19.74
CA HIS A 193 -5.50 0.89 20.33
C HIS A 193 -4.17 0.24 20.73
N THR A 194 -3.06 0.73 20.18
CA THR A 194 -1.73 0.07 20.27
C THR A 194 -1.25 -0.18 21.69
N LYS A 195 -1.62 0.68 22.64
CA LYS A 195 -1.18 0.60 24.06
C LYS A 195 -2.20 -0.03 25.00
N LEU A 196 -3.47 -0.09 24.62
CA LEU A 196 -4.52 -0.63 25.49
C LEU A 196 -4.76 -2.12 25.22
N GLY A 197 -4.37 -2.59 24.04
CA GLY A 197 -4.24 -4.01 23.72
C GLY A 197 -5.56 -4.70 23.46
#